data_AF-A0A2T5GUH0-F1
#
_entry.id   AF-A0A2T5GUH0-F1
#
_cell.length_a   1.000
_cell.length_b   1.000
_cell.length_c   1.000
_cell.angle_alpha   90.00
_cell.angle_beta   90.00
_cell.angle_gamma   90.00
#
_symmetry.space_group_name_H-M   'P 1'
#
loop_
_entity.id
_entity.type
_entity.pdbx_description
1 polymer ?
#
loop_
_entity_poly.entity_id
_entity_poly.type
_entity_poly.pdbx_seq_one_letter_code
_entity_poly.pdbx_strand_id
1 'polypeptide(L)'
;MAASIFSPARLEALQRVLSQVEFFLLNRAINAAASASTNAIDRAVSDVRRAALEYMSMLGKLLHSEANAIADKDRGPNACSLTAAERRLVVSAYGRAVSPSLVRIVPGPGYSVVALAAFIKGNPAITIGNTIYLRWGSKLIDYKNLDRSDESIRLILHEYSHVVQYARLGFSVFGARYAAELARVGGDANKLYDYKAGDNPYAKQTIEAQAQMVGDYSVARRHSDPANSAAARRLRSRLAGSGVYGL
;
A
#
# COMPACT_ATOMS: atom_id res chain seq x y z
N MET A 1 19.13 21.53 -0.82
CA MET A 1 19.31 20.76 -2.08
C MET A 1 20.24 19.61 -1.76
N ALA A 2 19.72 18.38 -1.68
CA ALA A 2 20.55 17.21 -1.39
C ALA A 2 21.07 16.63 -2.72
N ALA A 3 22.39 16.68 -2.90
CA ALA A 3 23.07 16.09 -4.04
C ALA A 3 22.87 14.56 -4.04
N SER A 4 22.62 13.99 -5.22
CA SER A 4 22.47 12.55 -5.44
C SER A 4 23.76 11.82 -5.04
N ILE A 5 23.69 10.93 -4.04
CA ILE A 5 24.82 10.17 -3.50
C ILE A 5 25.22 8.98 -4.39
N PHE A 6 24.57 8.77 -5.54
CA PHE A 6 24.93 7.72 -6.49
C PHE A 6 25.09 8.23 -7.92
N SER A 7 26.11 7.67 -8.60
CA SER A 7 26.36 7.93 -10.01
C SER A 7 25.19 7.40 -10.86
N PRO A 8 24.70 8.16 -11.84
CA PRO A 8 23.65 7.74 -12.77
C PRO A 8 23.86 6.33 -13.36
N ALA A 9 25.11 5.94 -13.62
CA ALA A 9 25.47 4.63 -14.16
C ALA A 9 25.06 3.43 -13.27
N ARG A 10 25.06 3.58 -11.94
CA ARG A 10 24.67 2.51 -11.01
C ARG A 10 23.15 2.32 -10.95
N LEU A 11 22.40 3.42 -11.09
CA LEU A 11 20.94 3.41 -11.22
C LEU A 11 20.51 2.80 -12.56
N GLU A 12 21.23 3.09 -13.64
CA GLU A 12 20.98 2.51 -14.98
C GLU A 12 21.26 1.01 -15.07
N ALA A 13 22.33 0.54 -14.40
CA ALA A 13 22.66 -0.88 -14.37
C ALA A 13 21.59 -1.70 -13.62
N LEU A 14 21.12 -1.19 -12.47
CA LEU A 14 20.02 -1.80 -11.72
C LEU A 14 18.70 -1.75 -12.51
N GLN A 15 18.43 -0.65 -13.22
CA GLN A 15 17.25 -0.49 -14.08
C GLN A 15 17.17 -1.52 -15.21
N ARG A 16 18.29 -1.82 -15.88
CA ARG A 16 18.34 -2.76 -17.01
C ARG A 16 18.06 -4.20 -16.60
N VAL A 17 18.50 -4.60 -15.41
CA VAL A 17 18.26 -5.96 -14.89
C VAL A 17 16.78 -6.15 -14.52
N LEU A 18 16.14 -5.12 -13.97
CA LEU A 18 14.75 -5.18 -13.49
C LEU A 18 13.73 -5.23 -14.64
N SER A 19 13.91 -4.41 -15.68
CA SER A 19 12.96 -4.34 -16.81
C SER A 19 12.88 -5.64 -17.63
N GLN A 20 13.96 -6.41 -17.71
CA GLN A 20 13.97 -7.68 -18.43
C GLN A 20 13.21 -8.79 -17.70
N VAL A 21 13.33 -8.85 -16.37
CA VAL A 21 12.64 -9.87 -15.55
C VAL A 21 11.13 -9.58 -15.49
N GLU A 22 10.74 -8.33 -15.32
CA GLU A 22 9.33 -7.93 -15.23
C GLU A 22 8.58 -8.14 -16.55
N PHE A 23 9.19 -7.76 -17.68
CA PHE A 23 8.58 -7.96 -19.00
C PHE A 23 8.49 -9.44 -19.37
N PHE A 24 9.50 -10.24 -18.99
CA PHE A 24 9.49 -11.69 -19.20
C PHE A 24 8.39 -12.38 -18.40
N LEU A 25 8.22 -12.04 -17.12
CA LEU A 25 7.19 -12.63 -16.26
C LEU A 25 5.77 -12.24 -16.68
N LEU A 26 5.56 -10.98 -17.05
CA LEU A 26 4.28 -10.50 -17.56
C LEU A 26 3.90 -11.22 -18.86
N ASN A 27 4.82 -11.31 -19.82
CA ASN A 27 4.58 -12.03 -21.07
C ASN A 27 4.34 -13.53 -20.84
N ARG A 28 5.06 -14.15 -19.90
CA ARG A 28 4.85 -15.56 -19.57
C ARG A 28 3.47 -15.80 -18.93
N ALA A 29 3.00 -14.90 -18.07
CA ALA A 29 1.65 -14.98 -17.49
C ALA A 29 0.55 -14.80 -18.55
N ILE A 30 0.71 -13.84 -19.47
CA ILE A 30 -0.20 -13.62 -20.61
C ILE A 30 -0.22 -14.86 -21.53
N ASN A 31 0.95 -15.42 -21.84
CA ASN A 31 1.07 -16.60 -22.70
C ASN A 31 0.54 -17.89 -22.04
N ALA A 32 0.73 -18.05 -20.73
CA ALA A 32 0.17 -19.18 -19.97
C ALA A 32 -1.35 -19.10 -19.85
N ALA A 33 -1.93 -17.90 -19.74
CA ALA A 33 -3.37 -17.71 -19.78
C ALA A 33 -3.97 -18.02 -21.17
N ALA A 34 -3.21 -17.80 -22.24
CA ALA A 34 -3.59 -18.16 -23.61
C ALA A 34 -3.54 -19.68 -23.88
N SER A 35 -2.80 -20.45 -23.07
CA SER A 35 -2.68 -21.91 -23.20
C SER A 35 -3.44 -22.61 -22.07
N ALA A 36 -4.71 -22.92 -22.34
CA ALA A 36 -5.74 -23.40 -21.42
C ALA A 36 -5.38 -24.66 -20.60
N SER A 37 -4.48 -24.55 -19.62
CA SER A 37 -4.26 -25.58 -18.59
C SER A 37 -4.12 -24.93 -17.21
N THR A 38 -4.92 -25.41 -16.25
CA THR A 38 -4.91 -24.94 -14.85
C THR A 38 -3.51 -25.01 -14.24
N ASN A 39 -2.74 -26.05 -14.59
CA ASN A 39 -1.36 -26.22 -14.14
C ASN A 39 -0.41 -25.13 -14.66
N ALA A 40 -0.60 -24.60 -15.87
CA ALA A 40 0.21 -23.50 -16.38
C ALA A 40 -0.13 -22.18 -15.67
N ILE A 41 -1.41 -21.96 -15.38
CA ILE A 41 -1.89 -20.81 -14.61
C ILE A 41 -1.33 -20.84 -13.18
N ASP A 42 -1.41 -21.98 -12.49
CA ASP A 42 -0.90 -22.11 -11.11
C ASP A 42 0.61 -21.86 -11.03
N ARG A 43 1.38 -22.36 -12.01
CA ARG A 43 2.82 -22.08 -12.12
C ARG A 43 3.09 -20.60 -12.36
N ALA A 44 2.37 -19.97 -13.27
CA ALA A 44 2.52 -18.54 -13.55
C ALA A 44 2.21 -17.68 -12.32
N VAL A 45 1.13 -18.01 -11.58
CA VAL A 45 0.78 -17.34 -10.31
C VAL A 45 1.89 -17.52 -9.27
N SER A 46 2.44 -18.73 -9.14
CA SER A 46 3.54 -19.02 -8.22
C SER A 46 4.82 -18.25 -8.59
N ASP A 47 5.15 -18.19 -9.88
CA ASP A 47 6.30 -17.45 -10.41
C ASP A 47 6.18 -15.94 -10.12
N VAL A 48 4.99 -15.35 -10.34
CA VAL A 48 4.71 -13.94 -10.02
C VAL A 48 4.83 -13.67 -8.52
N ARG A 49 4.33 -14.57 -7.66
CA ARG A 49 4.46 -14.43 -6.21
C ARG A 49 5.92 -14.50 -5.74
N ARG A 50 6.70 -15.43 -6.30
CA ARG A 50 8.13 -15.55 -5.99
C ARG A 50 8.89 -14.29 -6.40
N ALA A 51 8.64 -13.79 -7.60
CA ALA A 51 9.26 -12.55 -8.09
C ALA A 51 8.89 -11.34 -7.21
N ALA A 52 7.64 -11.24 -6.77
CA ALA A 52 7.22 -10.18 -5.84
C ALA A 52 7.97 -10.25 -4.50
N LEU A 53 8.17 -11.45 -3.94
CA LEU A 53 8.94 -11.64 -2.70
C LEU A 53 10.42 -11.28 -2.89
N GLU A 54 11.03 -11.72 -3.98
CA GLU A 54 12.43 -11.39 -4.31
C GLU A 54 12.61 -9.88 -4.50
N TYR A 55 11.68 -9.23 -5.20
CA TYR A 55 11.68 -7.78 -5.41
C TYR A 55 11.55 -7.03 -4.08
N MET A 56 10.59 -7.38 -3.22
CA MET A 56 10.46 -6.74 -1.91
C MET A 56 11.66 -6.99 -1.00
N SER A 57 12.26 -8.18 -1.06
CA SER A 57 13.49 -8.51 -0.34
C SER A 57 14.67 -7.64 -0.81
N MET A 58 14.76 -7.40 -2.13
CA MET A 58 15.76 -6.51 -2.73
C MET A 58 15.55 -5.06 -2.30
N LEU A 59 14.31 -4.54 -2.35
CA LEU A 59 14.00 -3.19 -1.83
C LEU A 59 14.32 -3.05 -0.34
N GLY A 60 14.11 -4.10 0.45
CA GLY A 60 14.42 -4.14 1.88
C GLY A 60 15.92 -4.06 2.21
N LYS A 61 16.81 -4.21 1.23
CA LYS A 61 18.27 -4.08 1.40
C LYS A 61 18.80 -2.68 1.07
N LEU A 62 17.95 -1.80 0.55
CA LEU A 62 18.31 -0.46 0.10
C LEU A 62 17.89 0.60 1.12
N LEU A 63 18.48 1.80 1.01
CA LEU A 63 17.97 2.96 1.73
C LEU A 63 16.55 3.29 1.24
N HIS A 64 15.71 3.84 2.12
CA HIS A 64 14.30 4.11 1.79
C HIS A 64 14.14 4.97 0.53
N SER A 65 14.98 5.99 0.34
CA SER A 65 14.95 6.86 -0.85
C SER A 65 15.32 6.12 -2.13
N GLU A 66 16.26 5.17 -2.07
CA GLU A 66 16.67 4.37 -3.23
C GLU A 66 15.58 3.36 -3.59
N ALA A 67 15.04 2.67 -2.58
CA ALA A 67 13.95 1.73 -2.76
C ALA A 67 12.70 2.41 -3.35
N ASN A 68 12.34 3.60 -2.85
CA ASN A 68 11.28 4.42 -3.47
C ASN A 68 11.63 4.79 -4.91
N ALA A 69 12.85 5.25 -5.18
CA ALA A 69 13.23 5.63 -6.54
C ALA A 69 13.16 4.46 -7.53
N ILE A 70 13.40 3.23 -7.07
CA ILE A 70 13.20 2.02 -7.87
C ILE A 70 11.71 1.74 -8.04
N ALA A 71 10.93 1.65 -6.95
CA ALA A 71 9.49 1.40 -7.00
C ALA A 71 8.71 2.44 -7.83
N ASP A 72 9.15 3.71 -7.83
CA ASP A 72 8.56 4.81 -8.58
C ASP A 72 8.59 4.59 -10.10
N LYS A 73 9.53 3.78 -10.61
CA LYS A 73 9.64 3.46 -12.04
C LYS A 73 8.53 2.52 -12.48
N ASP A 74 7.98 1.75 -11.55
CA ASP A 74 7.01 0.70 -11.84
C ASP A 74 5.58 1.21 -11.76
N ARG A 75 5.39 2.52 -11.56
CA ARG A 75 4.07 3.16 -11.54
C ARG A 75 3.33 3.02 -12.88
N GLY A 76 4.07 2.96 -13.98
CA GLY A 76 3.51 2.92 -15.32
C GLY A 76 2.77 4.20 -15.75
N PRO A 77 2.12 4.19 -16.92
CA PRO A 77 1.61 5.39 -17.57
C PRO A 77 0.36 5.98 -16.92
N ASN A 78 -0.37 5.19 -16.13
CA ASN A 78 -1.64 5.61 -15.52
C ASN A 78 -1.45 6.28 -14.15
N ALA A 79 -0.20 6.52 -13.73
CA ALA A 79 0.10 7.14 -12.47
C ALA A 79 -0.41 8.59 -12.42
N CYS A 80 -1.19 8.92 -11.40
CA CYS A 80 -1.73 10.25 -11.21
C CYS A 80 -1.43 10.78 -9.80
N SER A 81 -1.42 12.10 -9.66
CA SER A 81 -1.31 12.73 -8.35
C SER A 81 -2.66 12.68 -7.64
N LEU A 82 -2.63 12.67 -6.29
CA LEU A 82 -3.83 12.86 -5.48
C LEU A 82 -4.61 14.10 -5.95
N THR A 83 -5.93 14.03 -6.03
CA THR A 83 -6.78 15.21 -6.32
C THR A 83 -6.72 16.23 -5.19
N ALA A 84 -7.23 17.44 -5.40
CA ALA A 84 -7.28 18.45 -4.33
C ALA A 84 -8.11 18.00 -3.13
N ALA A 85 -9.19 17.23 -3.34
CA ALA A 85 -10.03 16.71 -2.28
C ALA A 85 -9.34 15.59 -1.49
N GLU A 86 -8.74 14.63 -2.19
CA GLU A 86 -7.94 13.56 -1.59
C GLU A 86 -6.77 14.12 -0.78
N ARG A 87 -6.07 15.14 -1.30
CA ARG A 87 -5.01 15.85 -0.57
C ARG A 87 -5.53 16.45 0.74
N ARG A 88 -6.71 17.06 0.74
CA ARG A 88 -7.31 17.60 1.98
C ARG A 88 -7.65 16.49 2.97
N LEU A 89 -8.14 15.35 2.51
CA LEU A 89 -8.43 14.19 3.36
C LEU A 89 -7.16 13.67 4.04
N VAL A 90 -6.10 13.41 3.28
CA VAL A 90 -4.85 12.87 3.84
C VAL A 90 -4.15 13.89 4.73
N VAL A 91 -4.18 15.19 4.39
CA VAL A 91 -3.61 16.25 5.25
C VAL A 91 -4.40 16.42 6.54
N SER A 92 -5.71 16.26 6.51
CA SER A 92 -6.54 16.27 7.73
C SER A 92 -6.13 15.14 8.68
N ALA A 93 -5.85 13.95 8.14
CA ALA A 93 -5.45 12.78 8.93
C ALA A 93 -3.98 12.81 9.37
N TYR A 94 -3.05 13.21 8.51
CA TYR A 94 -1.61 13.02 8.73
C TYR A 94 -0.80 14.31 8.75
N GLY A 95 -1.45 15.46 8.64
CA GLY A 95 -0.78 16.74 8.48
C GLY A 95 0.13 16.73 7.25
N ARG A 96 1.40 17.07 7.45
CA ARG A 96 2.45 17.05 6.40
C ARG A 96 3.57 16.07 6.70
N ALA A 97 3.29 15.00 7.47
CA ALA A 97 4.28 13.98 7.83
C ALA A 97 4.97 13.37 6.59
N VAL A 98 4.21 13.16 5.52
CA VAL A 98 4.71 12.90 4.16
C VAL A 98 4.07 13.94 3.25
N SER A 99 4.83 14.51 2.31
CA SER A 99 4.25 15.47 1.37
C SER A 99 3.25 14.77 0.43
N PRO A 100 1.96 15.14 0.42
CA PRO A 100 0.99 14.54 -0.49
C PRO A 100 1.34 14.70 -1.97
N SER A 101 2.19 15.69 -2.32
CA SER A 101 2.66 15.89 -3.69
C SER A 101 3.60 14.79 -4.20
N LEU A 102 4.21 14.02 -3.29
CA LEU A 102 5.10 12.91 -3.63
C LEU A 102 4.34 11.59 -3.83
N VAL A 103 3.07 11.54 -3.44
CA VAL A 103 2.25 10.33 -3.52
C VAL A 103 1.62 10.20 -4.90
N ARG A 104 1.58 8.97 -5.41
CA ARG A 104 0.90 8.64 -6.67
C ARG A 104 -0.16 7.58 -6.45
N ILE A 105 -1.29 7.74 -7.13
CA ILE A 105 -2.32 6.72 -7.29
C ILE A 105 -2.14 6.09 -8.66
N VAL A 106 -2.15 4.76 -8.72
CA VAL A 106 -2.03 3.99 -9.95
C VAL A 106 -3.26 3.10 -10.09
N PRO A 107 -4.15 3.36 -11.07
CA PRO A 107 -5.18 2.40 -11.44
C PRO A 107 -4.52 1.17 -12.08
N GLY A 108 -4.64 0.02 -11.42
CA GLY A 108 -4.01 -1.24 -11.81
C GLY A 108 -2.63 -1.44 -11.22
N PRO A 109 -1.92 -2.50 -11.65
CA PRO A 109 -0.60 -2.82 -11.12
C PRO A 109 0.52 -1.93 -11.69
N GLY A 110 0.24 -1.10 -12.71
CA GLY A 110 1.29 -0.42 -13.46
C GLY A 110 2.24 -1.46 -14.07
N TYR A 111 3.54 -1.30 -13.82
CA TYR A 111 4.56 -2.31 -14.11
C TYR A 111 5.00 -3.10 -12.86
N SER A 112 4.41 -2.84 -11.69
CA SER A 112 4.83 -3.46 -10.44
C SER A 112 4.37 -4.92 -10.33
N VAL A 113 5.33 -5.84 -10.31
CA VAL A 113 5.07 -7.27 -10.07
C VAL A 113 4.46 -7.53 -8.68
N VAL A 114 4.81 -6.71 -7.70
CA VAL A 114 4.27 -6.79 -6.33
C VAL A 114 2.80 -6.40 -6.32
N ALA A 115 2.42 -5.32 -7.01
CA ALA A 115 1.03 -4.92 -7.12
C ALA A 115 0.19 -5.96 -7.88
N LEU A 116 0.73 -6.51 -8.96
CA LEU A 116 0.10 -7.59 -9.71
C LEU A 116 -0.14 -8.82 -8.82
N ALA A 117 0.87 -9.25 -8.06
CA ALA A 117 0.76 -10.39 -7.15
C ALA A 117 -0.33 -10.17 -6.09
N ALA A 118 -0.42 -8.97 -5.53
CA ALA A 118 -1.45 -8.60 -4.56
C ALA A 118 -2.86 -8.67 -5.17
N PHE A 119 -3.04 -8.19 -6.41
CA PHE A 119 -4.34 -8.22 -7.09
C PHE A 119 -4.77 -9.63 -7.50
N ILE A 120 -3.83 -10.50 -7.89
CA ILE A 120 -4.09 -11.93 -8.11
C ILE A 120 -4.56 -12.61 -6.81
N LYS A 121 -4.01 -12.22 -5.66
CA LYS A 121 -4.47 -12.70 -4.33
C LYS A 121 -5.87 -12.17 -3.97
N GLY A 122 -6.34 -11.13 -4.64
CA GLY A 122 -7.67 -10.55 -4.45
C GLY A 122 -7.69 -9.23 -3.70
N ASN A 123 -6.53 -8.67 -3.32
CA ASN A 123 -6.47 -7.41 -2.59
C ASN A 123 -7.08 -6.28 -3.45
N PRO A 124 -7.89 -5.37 -2.85
CA PRO A 124 -8.47 -4.24 -3.59
C PRO A 124 -7.45 -3.14 -3.87
N ALA A 125 -6.43 -3.01 -3.02
CA ALA A 125 -5.35 -2.05 -3.14
C ALA A 125 -4.07 -2.59 -2.50
N ILE A 126 -2.96 -1.91 -2.77
CA ILE A 126 -1.67 -2.13 -2.10
C ILE A 126 -0.83 -0.86 -2.19
N THR A 127 -0.11 -0.56 -1.12
CA THR A 127 0.87 0.52 -1.07
C THR A 127 2.29 -0.02 -1.13
N ILE A 128 3.12 0.58 -1.98
CA ILE A 128 4.55 0.31 -2.09
C ILE A 128 5.28 1.65 -2.03
N GLY A 129 5.96 1.92 -0.92
CA GLY A 129 6.64 3.20 -0.71
C GLY A 129 5.66 4.36 -0.69
N ASN A 130 5.78 5.27 -1.66
CA ASN A 130 4.91 6.44 -1.84
C ASN A 130 3.81 6.23 -2.90
N THR A 131 3.63 4.99 -3.40
CA THR A 131 2.69 4.69 -4.48
C THR A 131 1.58 3.78 -3.99
N ILE A 132 0.33 4.18 -4.26
CA ILE A 132 -0.88 3.41 -3.94
C ILE A 132 -1.42 2.85 -5.24
N TYR A 133 -1.43 1.52 -5.37
CA TYR A 133 -1.99 0.81 -6.51
C TYR A 133 -3.41 0.36 -6.17
N LEU A 134 -4.34 0.57 -7.09
CA LEU A 134 -5.75 0.22 -6.93
C LEU A 134 -6.14 -0.84 -7.96
N ARG A 135 -6.61 -2.01 -7.52
CA ARG A 135 -6.96 -3.13 -8.41
C ARG A 135 -7.99 -2.70 -9.43
N TRP A 136 -7.78 -2.93 -10.73
CA TRP A 136 -8.76 -2.63 -11.80
C TRP A 136 -10.11 -3.32 -11.61
N GLY A 137 -11.19 -2.66 -12.06
CA GLY A 137 -12.53 -3.23 -12.11
C GLY A 137 -13.15 -3.48 -10.73
N SER A 138 -12.53 -2.99 -9.65
CA SER A 138 -13.09 -3.09 -8.32
C SER A 138 -14.33 -2.20 -8.23
N LYS A 139 -15.49 -2.81 -7.98
CA LYS A 139 -16.75 -2.06 -7.75
C LYS A 139 -16.70 -1.21 -6.47
N LEU A 140 -15.73 -1.46 -5.60
CA LEU A 140 -15.53 -0.75 -4.34
C LEU A 140 -14.75 0.56 -4.50
N ILE A 141 -14.19 0.83 -5.69
CA ILE A 141 -13.23 1.93 -5.92
C ILE A 141 -13.77 2.85 -7.01
N ASP A 142 -14.10 4.09 -6.65
CA ASP A 142 -14.25 5.17 -7.62
C ASP A 142 -12.88 5.79 -7.91
N TYR A 143 -12.19 5.31 -8.94
CA TYR A 143 -10.85 5.79 -9.32
C TYR A 143 -10.79 7.28 -9.67
N LYS A 144 -11.93 7.92 -9.94
CA LYS A 144 -11.97 9.35 -10.26
C LYS A 144 -12.15 10.21 -9.02
N ASN A 145 -12.78 9.67 -7.97
CA ASN A 145 -13.10 10.43 -6.76
C ASN A 145 -13.03 9.54 -5.51
N LEU A 146 -11.82 9.30 -5.00
CA LEU A 146 -11.64 8.48 -3.80
C LEU A 146 -12.16 9.17 -2.51
N ASP A 147 -12.61 10.43 -2.62
CA ASP A 147 -13.14 11.25 -1.54
C ASP A 147 -14.67 11.21 -1.37
N ARG A 148 -15.38 10.43 -2.19
CA ARG A 148 -16.85 10.50 -2.28
C ARG A 148 -17.59 9.45 -1.49
N SER A 149 -17.15 8.18 -1.51
CA SER A 149 -17.76 7.10 -0.74
C SER A 149 -16.98 6.80 0.53
N ASP A 150 -17.67 6.29 1.55
CA ASP A 150 -17.02 5.86 2.79
C ASP A 150 -16.01 4.75 2.55
N GLU A 151 -16.31 3.82 1.65
CA GLU A 151 -15.38 2.76 1.24
C GLU A 151 -14.11 3.34 0.63
N SER A 152 -14.22 4.31 -0.28
CA SER A 152 -13.06 4.91 -0.94
C SER A 152 -12.25 5.77 0.02
N ILE A 153 -12.91 6.52 0.91
CA ILE A 153 -12.25 7.32 1.96
C ILE A 153 -11.51 6.42 2.94
N ARG A 154 -12.15 5.34 3.38
CA ARG A 154 -11.53 4.33 4.26
C ARG A 154 -10.30 3.73 3.57
N LEU A 155 -10.44 3.33 2.31
CA LEU A 155 -9.36 2.73 1.52
C LEU A 155 -8.19 3.69 1.33
N ILE A 156 -8.41 4.91 0.86
CA ILE A 156 -7.31 5.85 0.60
C ILE A 156 -6.57 6.22 1.88
N LEU A 157 -7.27 6.37 3.00
CA LEU A 157 -6.62 6.65 4.28
C LEU A 157 -5.90 5.43 4.85
N HIS A 158 -6.44 4.23 4.65
CA HIS A 158 -5.75 2.99 4.96
C HIS A 158 -4.43 2.90 4.19
N GLU A 159 -4.47 3.01 2.87
CA GLU A 159 -3.28 2.95 2.02
C GLU A 159 -2.27 4.08 2.31
N TYR A 160 -2.76 5.30 2.54
CA TYR A 160 -1.88 6.41 2.92
C TYR A 160 -1.22 6.19 4.29
N SER A 161 -1.83 5.41 5.19
CA SER A 161 -1.19 4.99 6.44
C SER A 161 0.10 4.21 6.16
N HIS A 162 0.08 3.32 5.16
CA HIS A 162 1.26 2.58 4.75
C HIS A 162 2.31 3.49 4.11
N VAL A 163 1.92 4.52 3.35
CA VAL A 163 2.88 5.53 2.86
C VAL A 163 3.62 6.18 4.02
N VAL A 164 2.90 6.58 5.07
CA VAL A 164 3.50 7.18 6.28
C VAL A 164 4.38 6.16 7.02
N GLN A 165 3.95 4.91 7.11
CA GLN A 165 4.73 3.85 7.75
C GLN A 165 6.02 3.54 6.97
N TYR A 166 5.99 3.47 5.63
CA TYR A 166 7.18 3.33 4.79
C TYR A 166 8.14 4.50 4.99
N ALA A 167 7.64 5.73 5.02
CA ALA A 167 8.47 6.91 5.23
C ALA A 167 9.16 6.91 6.61
N ARG A 168 8.51 6.36 7.65
CA ARG A 168 9.04 6.29 9.01
C ARG A 168 9.98 5.10 9.23
N LEU A 169 9.65 3.94 8.68
CA LEU A 169 10.33 2.67 8.96
C LEU A 169 11.36 2.30 7.88
N GLY A 170 11.17 2.78 6.65
CA GLY A 170 11.85 2.24 5.47
C GLY A 170 11.33 0.85 5.08
N PHE A 171 11.73 0.36 3.90
CA PHE A 171 11.25 -0.91 3.36
C PHE A 171 11.66 -2.12 4.21
N SER A 172 12.89 -2.09 4.73
CA SER A 172 13.43 -3.19 5.53
C SER A 172 12.62 -3.45 6.78
N VAL A 173 12.46 -2.41 7.62
CA VAL A 173 11.76 -2.53 8.92
C VAL A 173 10.27 -2.71 8.70
N PHE A 174 9.67 -2.06 7.69
CA PHE A 174 8.27 -2.28 7.33
C PHE A 174 8.01 -3.75 6.98
N GLY A 175 8.81 -4.32 6.06
CA GLY A 175 8.66 -5.70 5.61
C GLY A 175 8.90 -6.71 6.74
N ALA A 176 9.96 -6.51 7.53
CA ALA A 176 10.26 -7.37 8.67
C ALA A 176 9.14 -7.35 9.72
N ARG A 177 8.59 -6.16 10.01
CA ARG A 177 7.47 -6.01 10.95
C ARG A 177 6.20 -6.68 10.43
N TYR A 178 5.83 -6.47 9.17
CA TYR A 178 4.68 -7.13 8.56
C TYR A 178 4.82 -8.66 8.62
N ALA A 179 5.99 -9.19 8.25
CA ALA A 179 6.25 -10.63 8.27
C ALA A 179 6.13 -11.22 9.70
N ALA A 180 6.68 -10.54 10.70
CA ALA A 180 6.58 -10.96 12.10
C ALA A 180 5.12 -10.92 12.61
N GLU A 181 4.37 -9.88 12.27
CA GLU A 181 2.96 -9.75 12.64
C GLU A 181 2.10 -10.83 11.97
N LEU A 182 2.35 -11.12 10.68
CA LEU A 182 1.68 -12.18 9.93
C LEU A 182 1.98 -13.56 10.52
N ALA A 183 3.24 -13.83 10.88
CA ALA A 183 3.63 -15.07 11.54
C ALA A 183 2.92 -15.24 12.89
N ARG A 184 2.80 -14.16 13.68
CA ARG A 184 2.10 -14.18 14.99
C ARG A 184 0.62 -14.55 14.87
N VAL A 185 -0.02 -14.22 13.76
CA VAL A 185 -1.43 -14.59 13.49
C VAL A 185 -1.58 -15.89 12.69
N GLY A 186 -0.52 -16.68 12.57
CA GLY A 186 -0.54 -17.98 11.89
C GLY A 186 -0.68 -17.88 10.38
N GLY A 187 -0.22 -16.79 9.76
CA GLY A 187 -0.32 -16.57 8.32
C GLY A 187 -1.68 -16.07 7.83
N ASP A 188 -2.65 -15.89 8.72
CA ASP A 188 -3.97 -15.36 8.38
C ASP A 188 -3.94 -13.83 8.30
N ALA A 189 -3.81 -13.31 7.07
CA ALA A 189 -3.76 -11.87 6.82
C ALA A 189 -5.02 -11.14 7.31
N ASN A 190 -6.20 -11.78 7.36
CA ASN A 190 -7.43 -11.11 7.81
C ASN A 190 -7.35 -10.71 9.29
N LYS A 191 -6.65 -11.52 10.10
CA LYS A 191 -6.42 -11.22 11.52
C LYS A 191 -5.51 -10.03 11.76
N LEU A 192 -4.73 -9.60 10.75
CA LEU A 192 -3.95 -8.37 10.85
C LEU A 192 -4.84 -7.12 10.90
N TYR A 193 -6.07 -7.18 10.41
CA TYR A 193 -7.01 -6.05 10.41
C TYR A 193 -7.88 -6.01 11.68
N ASP A 194 -7.90 -7.07 12.49
CA ASP A 194 -8.83 -7.23 13.60
C ASP A 194 -8.39 -6.47 14.86
N TYR A 195 -8.49 -5.14 14.78
CA TYR A 195 -8.33 -4.28 15.96
C TYR A 195 -9.59 -4.27 16.84
N LYS A 196 -10.72 -4.81 16.37
CA LYS A 196 -12.02 -4.72 17.05
C LYS A 196 -12.17 -5.79 18.13
N ALA A 197 -11.45 -6.91 18.04
CA ALA A 197 -11.43 -7.97 19.05
C ALA A 197 -10.83 -7.56 20.42
N GLY A 198 -10.30 -6.34 20.57
CA GLY A 198 -9.85 -5.83 21.87
C GLY A 198 -9.67 -4.31 21.87
N ASP A 199 -9.19 -3.77 23.00
CA ASP A 199 -9.07 -2.32 23.23
C ASP A 199 -7.62 -1.80 23.21
N ASN A 200 -6.73 -2.53 22.54
CA ASN A 200 -5.34 -2.12 22.41
C ASN A 200 -5.22 -0.72 21.75
N PRO A 201 -4.36 0.18 22.28
CA PRO A 201 -4.11 1.49 21.68
C PRO A 201 -3.39 1.35 20.33
N TYR A 202 -3.49 2.38 19.48
CA TYR A 202 -2.93 2.41 18.12
C TYR A 202 -1.48 1.92 18.05
N ALA A 203 -0.61 2.37 18.97
CA ALA A 203 0.80 2.00 18.97
C ALA A 203 1.06 0.48 19.19
N LYS A 204 0.12 -0.24 19.81
CA LYS A 204 0.23 -1.69 20.09
C LYS A 204 -0.44 -2.56 19.02
N GLN A 205 -1.07 -1.95 18.01
CA GLN A 205 -1.71 -2.65 16.91
C GLN A 205 -0.70 -3.10 15.86
N THR A 206 -1.10 -4.08 15.05
CA THR A 206 -0.39 -4.43 13.80
C THR A 206 -0.42 -3.25 12.84
N ILE A 207 0.49 -3.20 11.87
CA ILE A 207 0.55 -2.10 10.91
C ILE A 207 -0.72 -1.98 10.05
N GLU A 208 -1.37 -3.11 9.74
CA GLU A 208 -2.67 -3.19 9.06
C GLU A 208 -3.81 -2.70 9.94
N ALA A 209 -3.87 -3.12 11.21
CA ALA A 209 -4.87 -2.65 12.17
C ALA A 209 -4.73 -1.14 12.43
N GLN A 210 -3.50 -0.62 12.49
CA GLN A 210 -3.24 0.81 12.54
C GLN A 210 -3.87 1.52 11.36
N ALA A 211 -3.61 1.07 10.14
CA ALA A 211 -4.16 1.64 8.92
C ALA A 211 -5.70 1.57 8.90
N GLN A 212 -6.27 0.42 9.28
CA GLN A 212 -7.70 0.19 9.36
C GLN A 212 -8.38 1.13 10.38
N MET A 213 -7.77 1.34 11.56
CA MET A 213 -8.30 2.24 12.58
C MET A 213 -8.43 3.69 12.05
N VAL A 214 -7.48 4.16 11.24
CA VAL A 214 -7.53 5.51 10.68
C VAL A 214 -8.64 5.64 9.64
N GLY A 215 -8.77 4.66 8.74
CA GLY A 215 -9.86 4.61 7.77
C GLY A 215 -11.23 4.58 8.44
N ASP A 216 -11.42 3.71 9.44
CA ASP A 216 -12.67 3.59 10.18
C ASP A 216 -12.99 4.84 11.00
N TYR A 217 -11.99 5.48 11.61
CA TYR A 217 -12.20 6.72 12.36
C TYR A 217 -12.64 7.86 11.44
N SER A 218 -12.06 7.96 10.25
CA SER A 218 -12.44 8.95 9.24
C SER A 218 -13.90 8.81 8.81
N VAL A 219 -14.36 7.58 8.58
CA VAL A 219 -15.78 7.34 8.25
C VAL A 219 -16.67 7.67 9.45
N ALA A 220 -16.34 7.16 10.63
CA ALA A 220 -17.16 7.35 11.82
C ALA A 220 -17.36 8.83 12.19
N ARG A 221 -16.35 9.69 11.99
CA ARG A 221 -16.44 11.13 12.30
C ARG A 221 -17.21 11.95 11.25
N ARG A 222 -17.57 11.39 10.10
CA ARG A 222 -18.32 12.07 9.03
C ARG A 222 -19.83 11.94 9.21
N HIS A 223 -20.27 10.96 9.99
CA HIS A 223 -21.67 10.69 10.25
C HIS A 223 -22.06 11.13 11.65
N SER A 224 -23.29 11.62 11.79
CA SER A 224 -23.80 12.17 13.06
C SER A 224 -24.76 11.23 13.79
N ASP A 225 -25.03 10.04 13.25
CA ASP A 225 -25.88 9.07 13.94
C ASP A 225 -25.22 8.55 15.23
N PRO A 226 -26.02 8.03 16.19
CA PRO A 226 -25.50 7.59 17.48
C PRO A 226 -24.43 6.51 17.41
N ALA A 227 -24.53 5.57 16.45
CA ALA A 227 -23.60 4.47 16.32
C ALA A 227 -22.23 4.95 15.83
N ASN A 228 -22.21 5.80 14.80
CA ASN A 228 -20.97 6.41 14.30
C ASN A 228 -20.35 7.36 15.33
N SER A 229 -21.17 8.12 16.06
CA SER A 229 -20.69 8.97 17.17
C SER A 229 -20.00 8.16 18.27
N ALA A 230 -20.58 7.01 18.66
CA ALA A 230 -19.97 6.10 19.63
C ALA A 230 -18.67 5.47 19.11
N ALA A 231 -18.67 5.02 17.84
CA ALA A 231 -17.48 4.47 17.19
C ALA A 231 -16.34 5.50 17.10
N ALA A 232 -16.65 6.74 16.71
CA ALA A 232 -15.71 7.84 16.63
C ALA A 232 -15.11 8.15 18.01
N ARG A 233 -15.91 8.20 19.09
CA ARG A 233 -15.38 8.39 20.45
C ARG A 233 -14.43 7.27 20.87
N ARG A 234 -14.80 6.01 20.64
CA ARG A 234 -13.96 4.85 20.98
C ARG A 234 -12.63 4.90 20.23
N LEU A 235 -12.68 5.10 18.90
CA LEU A 235 -11.48 5.18 18.07
C LEU A 235 -10.60 6.38 18.42
N ARG A 236 -11.19 7.55 18.72
CA ARG A 236 -10.44 8.73 19.17
C ARG A 236 -9.60 8.42 20.40
N SER A 237 -10.15 7.73 21.41
CA SER A 237 -9.40 7.37 22.61
C SER A 237 -8.22 6.44 22.32
N ARG A 238 -8.37 5.52 21.36
CA ARG A 238 -7.34 4.56 20.98
C ARG A 238 -6.29 5.15 20.04
N LEU A 239 -6.63 6.21 19.31
CA LEU A 239 -5.73 6.99 18.45
C LEU A 239 -4.95 8.06 19.23
N ALA A 240 -5.22 8.27 20.51
CA ALA A 240 -4.48 9.24 21.32
C ALA A 240 -2.97 8.93 21.34
N GLY A 241 -2.16 9.96 21.12
CA GLY A 241 -0.70 9.89 21.03
C GLY A 241 -0.16 9.37 19.69
N SER A 242 -1.01 9.17 18.68
CA SER A 242 -0.59 8.67 17.35
C SER A 242 -0.09 9.77 16.41
N GLY A 243 -0.48 11.02 16.67
CA GLY A 243 -0.36 12.17 15.79
C GLY A 243 -1.40 12.19 14.66
N VAL A 244 -2.22 11.16 14.50
CA VAL A 244 -3.26 11.08 13.46
C VAL A 244 -4.43 11.97 13.84
N TYR A 245 -4.87 12.85 12.94
CA TYR A 245 -5.83 13.92 13.20
C TYR A 245 -5.44 14.85 14.36
N GLY A 246 -4.13 14.95 14.67
CA GLY A 246 -3.63 15.71 15.81
C GLY A 246 -3.93 15.07 17.17
N LEU A 247 -4.26 13.77 17.21
CA LEU A 247 -4.56 13.01 18.42
C LEU A 247 -3.34 12.37 19.07
#